data_AF-A0A931JV60-F1
#
_entry.id   AF-A0A931JV60-F1
#
_cell.length_a   1.000
_cell.length_b   1.000
_cell.length_c   1.000
_cell.angle_alpha   90.00
_cell.angle_beta   90.00
_cell.angle_gamma   90.00
#
_symmetry.space_group_name_H-M   'P 1'
#
loop_
_entity.id
_entity.type
_entity.pdbx_description
1 polymer ?
#
loop_
_entity_poly.entity_id
_entity_poly.type
_entity_poly.pdbx_seq_one_letter_code
_entity_poly.pdbx_strand_id
1 'polypeptide(L)'
;MKPHGVRAPEPNFATDDGASRVWVGDCRRILASLPEVQRGSVDLVFADPPFNWNRAYDKWDDSMPREDYLQFTREWLNLCRAALRPGGAFWINIPDDTAAEIVMHLKTDAGPGQPALEMENWCIWHYRFGQNTKARFINSKVHALYFVKPGGFNENQPGGRTWRPERVLEASDRATTYFDPRTLSKKDGMPSGKRVPMDVWYGQYWGRIQGNNKERRPGHDNQLPEVYLARVILSCSNPGDLVLDPFLGSGTTGVIARALGRRFIGCEYSKDNAGRAFDRMLKGPIRPPEVPPPPSGIHSPRSASQHAMNRFASVPDVIADEAAPSRARPKMTPVRRSRSR
;
A
#
# COMPACT_ATOMS: atom_id res chain seq x y z
N MET A 1 -2.71 -45.28 -4.55
CA MET A 1 -3.73 -44.61 -3.70
C MET A 1 -3.82 -43.16 -4.15
N LYS A 2 -5.00 -42.67 -4.54
CA LYS A 2 -5.20 -41.22 -4.72
C LYS A 2 -4.99 -40.57 -3.35
N PRO A 3 -4.21 -39.48 -3.22
CA PRO A 3 -4.10 -38.81 -1.93
C PRO A 3 -5.51 -38.38 -1.53
N HIS A 4 -5.98 -38.84 -0.37
CA HIS A 4 -7.18 -38.31 0.23
C HIS A 4 -6.91 -36.84 0.49
N GLY A 5 -7.42 -35.98 -0.41
CA GLY A 5 -7.28 -34.55 -0.33
C GLY A 5 -7.85 -34.09 1.01
N VAL A 6 -6.99 -33.62 1.89
CA VAL A 6 -7.41 -32.88 3.08
C VAL A 6 -8.22 -31.71 2.54
N ARG A 7 -9.54 -31.75 2.74
CA ARG A 7 -10.44 -30.66 2.36
C ARG A 7 -9.92 -29.40 3.05
N ALA A 8 -9.69 -28.35 2.27
CA ALA A 8 -9.26 -27.06 2.81
C ALA A 8 -10.23 -26.65 3.93
N PRO A 9 -9.74 -26.13 5.07
CA PRO A 9 -10.61 -25.70 6.15
C PRO A 9 -11.57 -24.63 5.62
N GLU A 10 -12.83 -24.68 6.06
CA GLU A 10 -13.79 -23.62 5.77
C GLU A 10 -13.29 -22.30 6.38
N PRO A 11 -13.52 -21.15 5.72
CA PRO A 11 -13.15 -19.86 6.28
C PRO A 11 -13.91 -19.58 7.57
N ASN A 12 -13.26 -18.91 8.51
CA ASN A 12 -13.91 -18.50 9.76
C ASN A 12 -14.87 -17.33 9.55
N PHE A 13 -14.58 -16.47 8.59
CA PHE A 13 -15.43 -15.36 8.16
C PHE A 13 -15.45 -15.29 6.64
N ALA A 14 -16.63 -15.11 6.05
CA ALA A 14 -16.79 -14.96 4.61
C ALA A 14 -17.94 -14.00 4.30
N THR A 15 -17.85 -13.30 3.18
CA THR A 15 -18.99 -12.54 2.64
C THR A 15 -20.02 -13.51 2.06
N ASP A 16 -21.28 -13.09 1.98
CA ASP A 16 -22.37 -13.93 1.48
C ASP A 16 -22.12 -14.46 0.05
N ASP A 17 -21.45 -13.66 -0.77
CA ASP A 17 -21.04 -14.02 -2.14
C ASP A 17 -19.75 -14.87 -2.21
N GLY A 18 -19.11 -15.14 -1.07
CA GLY A 18 -17.85 -15.87 -0.95
C GLY A 18 -16.62 -15.13 -1.51
N ALA A 19 -16.76 -13.88 -1.96
CA ALA A 19 -15.69 -13.14 -2.62
C ALA A 19 -14.56 -12.74 -1.65
N SER A 20 -14.88 -12.49 -0.38
CA SER A 20 -13.90 -12.21 0.68
C SER A 20 -13.96 -13.30 1.74
N ARG A 21 -12.82 -13.93 2.04
CA ARG A 21 -12.72 -15.01 3.01
C ARG A 21 -11.54 -14.80 3.94
N VAL A 22 -11.73 -15.04 5.24
CA VAL A 22 -10.72 -14.89 6.28
C VAL A 22 -10.62 -16.16 7.11
N TRP A 23 -9.39 -16.65 7.29
CA TRP A 23 -9.07 -17.79 8.14
C TRP A 23 -8.34 -17.33 9.40
N VAL A 24 -8.62 -18.03 10.49
CA VAL A 24 -7.98 -17.83 11.78
C VAL A 24 -6.88 -18.86 12.00
N GLY A 25 -5.66 -18.40 12.24
CA GLY A 25 -4.52 -19.26 12.60
C GLY A 25 -3.20 -18.88 11.93
N ASP A 26 -2.24 -19.80 11.98
CA ASP A 26 -0.92 -19.65 11.34
C ASP A 26 -1.05 -19.66 9.81
N CYS A 27 -0.66 -18.56 9.18
CA CYS A 27 -0.73 -18.41 7.73
C CYS A 27 0.06 -19.50 7.01
N ARG A 28 1.17 -20.00 7.56
CA ARG A 28 1.99 -21.04 6.90
C ARG A 28 1.22 -22.35 6.72
N ARG A 29 0.38 -22.69 7.71
CA ARG A 29 -0.48 -23.89 7.65
C ARG A 29 -1.71 -23.66 6.77
N ILE A 30 -2.34 -22.50 6.91
CA ILE A 30 -3.54 -22.16 6.16
C ILE A 30 -3.22 -22.10 4.66
N LEU A 31 -2.23 -21.27 4.26
CA LEU A 31 -1.88 -21.06 2.85
C LEU A 31 -1.52 -22.38 2.15
N ALA A 32 -0.77 -23.26 2.81
CA ALA A 32 -0.41 -24.57 2.26
C ALA A 32 -1.63 -25.44 1.91
N SER A 33 -2.76 -25.24 2.59
CA SER A 33 -4.00 -25.97 2.37
C SER A 33 -4.95 -25.35 1.33
N LEU A 34 -4.72 -24.09 0.92
CA LEU A 34 -5.65 -23.37 0.05
C LEU A 34 -5.49 -23.78 -1.42
N PRO A 35 -6.57 -24.15 -2.12
CA PRO A 35 -6.51 -24.53 -3.54
C PRO A 35 -5.96 -23.42 -4.46
N GLU A 36 -6.23 -22.16 -4.15
CA GLU A 36 -5.74 -20.99 -4.89
C GLU A 36 -4.22 -20.84 -4.78
N VAL A 37 -3.66 -21.17 -3.61
CA VAL A 37 -2.22 -21.16 -3.38
C VAL A 37 -1.57 -22.32 -4.14
N GLN A 38 -2.14 -23.52 -4.04
CA GLN A 38 -1.63 -24.72 -4.74
C GLN A 38 -1.68 -24.59 -6.26
N ARG A 39 -2.69 -23.89 -6.80
CA ARG A 39 -2.80 -23.60 -8.23
C ARG A 39 -1.91 -22.45 -8.70
N GLY A 40 -1.35 -21.65 -7.80
CA GLY A 40 -0.66 -20.42 -8.17
C GLY A 40 -1.58 -19.46 -8.91
N SER A 41 -2.76 -19.14 -8.34
CA SER A 41 -3.80 -18.34 -9.01
C SER A 41 -4.09 -17.00 -8.32
N VAL A 42 -3.17 -16.49 -7.50
CA VAL A 42 -3.30 -15.19 -6.82
C VAL A 42 -2.67 -14.09 -7.68
N ASP A 43 -3.39 -12.99 -7.88
CA ASP A 43 -2.96 -11.87 -8.71
C ASP A 43 -2.03 -10.91 -7.96
N LEU A 44 -2.35 -10.65 -6.69
CA LEU A 44 -1.61 -9.72 -5.83
C LEU A 44 -1.51 -10.28 -4.42
N VAL A 45 -0.28 -10.39 -3.90
CA VAL A 45 -0.03 -10.62 -2.48
C VAL A 45 0.47 -9.32 -1.86
N PHE A 46 -0.11 -8.94 -0.73
CA PHE A 46 0.41 -7.86 0.11
C PHE A 46 0.68 -8.41 1.51
N ALA A 47 1.90 -8.27 2.03
CA ALA A 47 2.29 -8.78 3.34
C ALA A 47 2.89 -7.68 4.23
N ASP A 48 2.36 -7.55 5.45
CA ASP A 48 2.91 -6.73 6.55
C ASP A 48 3.18 -7.65 7.76
N PRO A 49 4.26 -8.46 7.72
CA PRO A 49 4.55 -9.47 8.72
C PRO A 49 4.88 -8.86 10.10
N PRO A 50 4.86 -9.67 11.18
CA PRO A 50 5.50 -9.28 12.44
C PRO A 50 7.01 -9.02 12.21
N PHE A 51 7.58 -8.01 12.90
CA PHE A 51 8.94 -7.52 12.65
C PHE A 51 10.00 -7.99 13.66
N ASN A 52 9.66 -8.90 14.57
CA ASN A 52 10.54 -9.39 15.63
C ASN A 52 11.09 -8.26 16.53
N TRP A 53 10.23 -7.31 16.89
CA TRP A 53 10.58 -6.14 17.71
C TRP A 53 10.17 -6.29 19.18
N ASN A 54 9.90 -7.52 19.63
CA ASN A 54 9.43 -7.81 20.97
C ASN A 54 8.14 -7.04 21.31
N ARG A 55 7.21 -6.97 20.34
CA ARG A 55 5.87 -6.42 20.59
C ARG A 55 4.93 -7.54 21.02
N ALA A 56 4.21 -7.31 22.11
CA ALA A 56 3.10 -8.18 22.50
C ALA A 56 1.95 -8.02 21.50
N TYR A 57 1.84 -8.94 20.55
CA TYR A 57 0.58 -9.18 19.85
C TYR A 57 -0.26 -10.11 20.72
N ASP A 58 -1.60 -9.96 20.76
CA ASP A 58 -2.48 -10.62 21.74
C ASP A 58 -2.23 -12.12 21.97
N LYS A 59 -1.72 -12.85 20.97
CA LYS A 59 -1.39 -14.29 21.06
C LYS A 59 -0.11 -14.72 20.33
N TRP A 60 0.76 -13.80 19.90
CA TRP A 60 2.00 -14.12 19.18
C TRP A 60 3.21 -13.55 19.91
N ASP A 61 4.21 -14.41 20.13
CA ASP A 61 5.49 -14.02 20.71
C ASP A 61 6.45 -13.56 19.61
N ASP A 62 6.73 -12.26 19.58
CA ASP A 62 7.58 -11.57 18.60
C ASP A 62 9.03 -11.41 19.13
N SER A 63 9.49 -12.36 19.94
CA SER A 63 10.85 -12.42 20.54
C SER A 63 11.66 -13.63 20.08
N MET A 64 11.64 -13.92 18.78
CA MET A 64 12.34 -15.07 18.21
C MET A 64 13.85 -14.84 18.09
N PRO A 65 14.68 -15.88 18.28
CA PRO A 65 16.05 -15.88 17.81
C PRO A 65 16.12 -15.52 16.32
N ARG A 66 17.18 -14.83 15.91
CA ARG A 66 17.30 -14.28 14.54
C ARG A 66 17.12 -15.35 13.46
N GLU A 67 17.76 -16.50 13.62
CA GLU A 67 17.67 -17.59 12.63
C GLU A 67 16.26 -18.21 12.57
N ASP A 68 15.57 -18.32 13.71
CA ASP A 68 14.19 -18.80 13.75
C ASP A 68 13.25 -17.81 13.05
N TYR A 69 13.45 -16.51 13.25
CA TYR A 69 12.69 -15.47 12.55
C TYR A 69 12.97 -15.48 11.04
N LEU A 70 14.23 -15.65 10.62
CA LEU A 70 14.56 -15.78 9.19
C LEU A 70 13.95 -17.04 8.58
N GLN A 71 13.95 -18.15 9.31
CA GLN A 71 13.30 -19.38 8.86
C GLN A 71 11.79 -19.22 8.73
N PHE A 72 11.14 -18.68 9.77
CA PHE A 72 9.72 -18.27 9.72
C PHE A 72 9.44 -17.38 8.50
N THR A 73 10.33 -16.41 8.25
CA THR A 73 10.21 -15.47 7.14
C THR A 73 10.27 -16.16 5.78
N ARG A 74 11.25 -17.04 5.57
CA ARG A 74 11.41 -17.82 4.33
C ARG A 74 10.20 -18.72 4.07
N GLU A 75 9.61 -19.31 5.10
CA GLU A 75 8.46 -20.21 4.96
C GLU A 75 7.23 -19.51 4.39
N TRP A 76 6.82 -18.38 4.95
CA TRP A 76 5.65 -17.65 4.40
C TRP A 76 5.97 -16.99 3.05
N LEU A 77 7.21 -16.53 2.83
CA LEU A 77 7.65 -16.01 1.53
C LEU A 77 7.50 -17.06 0.41
N ASN A 78 7.92 -18.30 0.66
CA ASN A 78 7.81 -19.39 -0.30
C ASN A 78 6.36 -19.74 -0.63
N LEU A 79 5.48 -19.73 0.37
CA LEU A 79 4.05 -19.97 0.16
C LEU A 79 3.40 -18.86 -0.66
N CYS A 80 3.70 -17.59 -0.38
CA CYS A 80 3.22 -16.46 -1.16
C CYS A 80 3.76 -16.49 -2.60
N ARG A 81 5.04 -16.83 -2.80
CA ARG A 81 5.64 -17.02 -4.13
C ARG A 81 4.95 -18.13 -4.92
N ALA A 82 4.63 -19.25 -4.27
CA ALA A 82 3.89 -20.33 -4.88
C ALA A 82 2.47 -19.88 -5.26
N ALA A 83 1.80 -19.12 -4.39
CA ALA A 83 0.44 -18.64 -4.58
C ALA A 83 0.26 -17.73 -5.80
N LEU A 84 1.27 -16.93 -6.14
CA LEU A 84 1.20 -16.00 -7.26
C LEU A 84 1.02 -16.74 -8.59
N ARG A 85 0.15 -16.21 -9.44
CA ARG A 85 0.17 -16.55 -10.86
C ARG A 85 1.36 -15.93 -11.56
N PRO A 86 1.76 -16.45 -12.74
CA PRO A 86 2.70 -15.75 -13.61
C PRO A 86 2.20 -14.32 -13.91
N GLY A 87 3.09 -13.33 -13.76
CA GLY A 87 2.78 -11.90 -13.87
C GLY A 87 2.11 -11.27 -12.64
N GLY A 88 1.86 -12.06 -11.58
CA GLY A 88 1.30 -11.57 -10.32
C GLY A 88 2.31 -10.76 -9.50
N ALA A 89 1.81 -9.82 -8.70
CA ALA A 89 2.60 -8.88 -7.92
C ALA A 89 2.71 -9.30 -6.44
N PHE A 90 3.89 -9.12 -5.85
CA PHE A 90 4.14 -9.35 -4.43
C PHE A 90 4.69 -8.07 -3.79
N TRP A 91 3.94 -7.53 -2.83
CA TRP A 91 4.34 -6.39 -2.01
C TRP A 91 4.63 -6.83 -0.58
N ILE A 92 5.77 -6.42 -0.04
CA ILE A 92 6.22 -6.79 1.30
C ILE A 92 6.68 -5.55 2.05
N ASN A 93 6.06 -5.31 3.20
CA ASN A 93 6.57 -4.36 4.20
C ASN A 93 7.62 -5.01 5.09
N ILE A 94 8.75 -4.36 5.29
CA ILE A 94 9.79 -4.85 6.21
C ILE A 94 10.69 -3.72 6.72
N PRO A 95 11.23 -3.79 7.95
CA PRO A 95 12.19 -2.80 8.43
C PRO A 95 13.59 -2.97 7.80
N ASP A 96 14.46 -1.99 8.09
CA ASP A 96 15.86 -1.95 7.62
C ASP A 96 16.62 -3.26 7.87
N ASP A 97 16.37 -3.92 9.00
CA ASP A 97 17.17 -5.06 9.50
C ASP A 97 17.04 -6.36 8.68
N THR A 98 15.90 -6.59 8.00
CA THR A 98 15.62 -7.87 7.31
C THR A 98 15.41 -7.69 5.80
N ALA A 99 15.43 -6.46 5.30
CA ALA A 99 15.07 -6.16 3.92
C ALA A 99 16.02 -6.86 2.92
N ALA A 100 17.32 -6.88 3.20
CA ALA A 100 18.32 -7.48 2.33
C ALA A 100 18.14 -9.01 2.23
N GLU A 101 17.88 -9.68 3.34
CA GLU A 101 17.64 -11.12 3.40
C GLU A 101 16.41 -11.53 2.58
N ILE A 102 15.32 -10.77 2.68
CA ILE A 102 14.11 -11.02 1.89
C ILE A 102 14.39 -10.85 0.40
N VAL A 103 15.09 -9.77 0.01
CA VAL A 103 15.43 -9.51 -1.39
C VAL A 103 16.29 -10.63 -1.97
N MET A 104 17.34 -11.04 -1.25
CA MET A 104 18.21 -12.12 -1.72
C MET A 104 17.47 -13.46 -1.81
N HIS A 105 16.61 -13.76 -0.83
CA HIS A 105 15.80 -14.98 -0.85
C HIS A 105 14.85 -15.03 -2.05
N LEU A 106 14.13 -13.94 -2.32
CA LEU A 106 13.14 -13.91 -3.42
C LEU A 106 13.77 -13.83 -4.81
N LYS A 107 14.99 -13.27 -4.94
CA LYS A 107 15.74 -13.23 -6.20
C LYS A 107 16.50 -14.53 -6.51
N THR A 108 16.29 -15.57 -5.71
CA THR A 108 16.90 -16.89 -5.90
C THR A 108 15.81 -17.93 -6.14
N ASP A 109 16.05 -18.85 -7.07
CA ASP A 109 15.20 -20.02 -7.23
C ASP A 109 15.18 -20.81 -5.92
N ALA A 110 14.00 -21.20 -5.43
CA ALA A 110 13.95 -22.10 -4.26
C ALA A 110 13.31 -23.45 -4.61
N GLY A 111 13.68 -23.95 -5.79
CA GLY A 111 13.41 -25.30 -6.25
C GLY A 111 12.47 -25.38 -7.46
N PRO A 112 12.18 -26.61 -7.92
CA PRO A 112 11.33 -26.85 -9.08
C PRO A 112 9.96 -26.16 -8.97
N GLY A 113 9.57 -25.43 -10.01
CA GLY A 113 8.28 -24.73 -10.07
C GLY A 113 8.17 -23.46 -9.21
N GLN A 114 9.26 -23.05 -8.56
CA GLN A 114 9.30 -21.82 -7.78
C GLN A 114 10.48 -20.92 -8.19
N PRO A 115 10.35 -20.24 -9.34
CA PRO A 115 11.42 -19.40 -9.89
C PRO A 115 11.69 -18.19 -8.99
N ALA A 116 12.88 -17.62 -9.13
CA ALA A 116 13.21 -16.29 -8.65
C ALA A 116 12.16 -15.27 -9.11
N LEU A 117 11.83 -14.33 -8.23
CA LEU A 117 10.99 -13.20 -8.56
C LEU A 117 11.82 -12.05 -9.13
N GLU A 118 11.21 -11.30 -10.03
CA GLU A 118 11.78 -10.07 -10.59
C GLU A 118 11.47 -8.92 -9.65
N MET A 119 12.50 -8.21 -9.21
CA MET A 119 12.32 -7.03 -8.36
C MET A 119 12.07 -5.80 -9.23
N GLU A 120 10.92 -5.18 -9.05
CA GLU A 120 10.49 -4.01 -9.82
C GLU A 120 10.91 -2.72 -9.12
N ASN A 121 10.63 -2.63 -7.82
CA ASN A 121 10.98 -1.45 -7.03
C ASN A 121 11.31 -1.80 -5.58
N TRP A 122 12.25 -1.03 -5.01
CA TRP A 122 12.47 -0.94 -3.58
C TRP A 122 11.84 0.38 -3.08
N CYS A 123 10.53 0.37 -2.84
CA CYS A 123 9.85 1.59 -2.39
C CYS A 123 10.09 1.86 -0.90
N ILE A 124 9.95 3.12 -0.51
CA ILE A 124 10.06 3.59 0.87
C ILE A 124 8.73 4.19 1.30
N TRP A 125 8.11 3.59 2.31
CA TRP A 125 7.01 4.22 3.02
C TRP A 125 7.56 5.08 4.17
N HIS A 126 7.50 6.40 4.01
CA HIS A 126 8.05 7.36 4.97
C HIS A 126 6.95 7.96 5.88
N TYR A 127 7.24 8.03 7.18
CA TYR A 127 6.39 8.60 8.21
C TYR A 127 7.18 9.58 9.10
N ARG A 128 6.51 10.65 9.54
CA ARG A 128 7.15 11.81 10.19
C ARG A 128 7.16 11.78 11.72
N PHE A 129 6.68 10.70 12.34
CA PHE A 129 6.66 10.58 13.80
C PHE A 129 7.02 9.16 14.24
N GLY A 130 7.69 9.05 15.38
CA GLY A 130 8.22 7.80 15.91
C GLY A 130 8.76 8.00 17.33
N GLN A 131 9.31 6.93 17.91
CA GLN A 131 9.94 7.00 19.22
C GLN A 131 11.30 7.71 19.12
N ASN A 132 11.53 8.68 20.01
CA ASN A 132 12.82 9.33 20.14
C ASN A 132 13.90 8.34 20.61
N THR A 133 15.15 8.57 20.22
CA THR A 133 16.31 7.80 20.70
C THR A 133 17.55 8.68 20.74
N LYS A 134 18.49 8.36 21.64
CA LYS A 134 19.78 9.08 21.78
C LYS A 134 20.95 8.34 21.13
N ALA A 135 20.76 7.08 20.72
CA ALA A 135 21.85 6.20 20.30
C ALA A 135 22.03 6.14 18.77
N ARG A 136 21.02 6.56 17.99
CA ARG A 136 20.99 6.44 16.53
C ARG A 136 19.98 7.41 15.91
N PHE A 137 19.92 7.47 14.59
CA PHE A 137 18.84 8.18 13.90
C PHE A 137 17.49 7.51 14.17
N ILE A 138 16.46 8.34 14.34
CA ILE A 138 15.07 7.88 14.51
C ILE A 138 14.64 7.18 13.23
N ASN A 139 14.06 5.98 13.35
CA ASN A 139 13.48 5.32 12.20
C ASN A 139 12.23 6.07 11.74
N SER A 140 12.22 6.47 10.47
CA SER A 140 11.16 7.23 9.82
C SER A 140 10.56 6.49 8.63
N LYS A 141 10.89 5.21 8.43
CA LYS A 141 10.49 4.47 7.24
C LYS A 141 10.22 2.99 7.46
N VAL A 142 9.52 2.41 6.50
CA VAL A 142 9.40 0.96 6.24
C VAL A 142 9.71 0.76 4.76
N HIS A 143 10.37 -0.34 4.42
CA HIS A 143 10.60 -0.73 3.04
C HIS A 143 9.36 -1.42 2.49
N ALA A 144 8.90 -0.99 1.32
CA ALA A 144 7.80 -1.58 0.57
C ALA A 144 8.40 -2.21 -0.69
N LEU A 145 8.78 -3.48 -0.57
CA LEU A 145 9.45 -4.22 -1.64
C LEU A 145 8.41 -4.72 -2.65
N TYR A 146 8.62 -4.45 -3.94
CA TYR A 146 7.73 -4.86 -5.02
C TYR A 146 8.42 -5.85 -5.95
N PHE A 147 7.87 -7.06 -6.01
CA PHE A 147 8.30 -8.13 -6.90
C PHE A 147 7.18 -8.57 -7.84
N VAL A 148 7.58 -9.21 -8.95
CA VAL A 148 6.70 -9.83 -9.92
C VAL A 148 7.14 -11.27 -10.15
N LYS A 149 6.18 -12.20 -10.28
CA LYS A 149 6.47 -13.56 -10.70
C LYS A 149 6.66 -13.62 -12.23
N PRO A 150 7.78 -14.15 -12.72
CA PRO A 150 8.05 -14.18 -14.16
C PRO A 150 7.08 -15.10 -14.91
N GLY A 151 7.07 -14.97 -16.24
CA GLY A 151 6.30 -15.84 -17.15
C GLY A 151 4.83 -15.43 -17.34
N GLY A 152 4.45 -14.23 -16.89
CA GLY A 152 3.14 -13.67 -17.19
C GLY A 152 2.96 -13.35 -18.68
N PHE A 153 1.72 -13.20 -19.11
CA PHE A 153 1.38 -12.67 -20.43
C PHE A 153 0.32 -11.58 -20.28
N ASN A 154 0.59 -10.42 -20.88
CA ASN A 154 -0.31 -9.29 -20.94
C ASN A 154 -0.07 -8.62 -22.30
N GLU A 155 -1.06 -8.71 -23.18
CA GLU A 155 -0.99 -8.16 -24.54
C GLU A 155 -0.70 -6.65 -24.55
N ASN A 156 -1.06 -5.94 -23.48
CA ASN A 156 -0.86 -4.51 -23.34
C ASN A 156 0.43 -4.13 -22.60
N GLN A 157 1.19 -5.12 -22.09
CA GLN A 157 2.40 -4.87 -21.30
C GLN A 157 3.51 -5.89 -21.58
N PRO A 158 4.61 -5.46 -22.22
CA PRO A 158 5.83 -6.26 -22.34
C PRO A 158 6.32 -6.72 -20.95
N GLY A 159 6.59 -8.03 -20.80
CA GLY A 159 6.92 -8.66 -19.51
C GLY A 159 5.72 -9.29 -18.79
N GLY A 160 4.49 -9.05 -19.25
CA GLY A 160 3.32 -9.85 -18.89
C GLY A 160 2.79 -9.68 -17.47
N ARG A 161 3.27 -8.67 -16.74
CA ARG A 161 2.78 -8.31 -15.41
C ARG A 161 1.46 -7.53 -15.47
N THR A 162 0.78 -7.44 -14.33
CA THR A 162 -0.32 -6.49 -14.14
C THR A 162 0.22 -5.19 -13.58
N TRP A 163 0.31 -4.16 -14.41
CA TRP A 163 0.67 -2.79 -14.02
C TRP A 163 -0.34 -1.79 -14.58
N ARG A 164 -0.83 -0.86 -13.77
CA ARG A 164 -1.85 0.13 -14.18
C ARG A 164 -1.48 1.55 -13.75
N PRO A 165 -0.51 2.15 -14.44
CA PRO A 165 0.03 3.46 -14.07
C PRO A 165 -1.03 4.56 -14.11
N GLU A 166 -1.99 4.48 -15.02
CA GLU A 166 -3.08 5.45 -15.19
C GLU A 166 -3.97 5.60 -13.96
N ARG A 167 -4.02 4.57 -13.10
CA ARG A 167 -4.83 4.56 -11.88
C ARG A 167 -4.15 5.21 -10.68
N VAL A 168 -2.87 5.55 -10.79
CA VAL A 168 -2.08 6.09 -9.68
C VAL A 168 -1.32 7.37 -10.04
N LEU A 169 -1.61 7.96 -11.20
CA LEU A 169 -0.96 9.19 -11.64
C LEU A 169 -1.17 10.33 -10.64
N GLU A 170 -0.11 11.09 -10.40
CA GLU A 170 -0.13 12.32 -9.60
C GLU A 170 0.45 13.49 -10.40
N ALA A 171 0.15 14.71 -9.98
CA ALA A 171 0.71 15.90 -10.59
C ALA A 171 2.25 15.90 -10.44
N SER A 172 2.95 16.27 -11.51
CA SER A 172 4.41 16.32 -11.52
C SER A 172 4.90 17.66 -10.97
N ASP A 173 5.83 17.65 -10.01
CA ASP A 173 6.50 18.87 -9.54
C ASP A 173 7.17 19.64 -10.69
N ARG A 174 7.65 18.95 -11.73
CA ARG A 174 8.16 19.60 -12.96
C ARG A 174 7.11 20.47 -13.63
N ALA A 175 5.85 20.07 -13.56
CA ALA A 175 4.73 20.82 -14.10
C ALA A 175 4.24 21.88 -13.09
N THR A 176 3.97 21.49 -11.84
CA THR A 176 3.30 22.34 -10.85
C THR A 176 4.22 23.35 -10.17
N THR A 177 5.50 23.01 -9.97
CA THR A 177 6.48 23.86 -9.29
C THR A 177 7.39 24.58 -10.28
N TYR A 178 7.80 23.89 -11.36
CA TYR A 178 8.82 24.40 -12.29
C TYR A 178 8.27 24.81 -13.65
N PHE A 179 7.00 24.53 -13.96
CA PHE A 179 6.35 24.89 -15.21
C PHE A 179 7.14 24.45 -16.46
N ASP A 180 7.77 23.27 -16.40
CA ASP A 180 8.60 22.72 -17.45
C ASP A 180 7.73 22.28 -18.64
N PRO A 181 7.82 22.94 -19.82
CA PRO A 181 6.95 22.65 -20.96
C PRO A 181 7.16 21.24 -21.52
N ARG A 182 8.28 20.57 -21.20
CA ARG A 182 8.48 19.16 -21.57
C ARG A 182 7.49 18.22 -20.90
N THR A 183 6.79 18.66 -19.85
CA THR A 183 5.72 17.88 -19.21
C THR A 183 4.41 17.93 -19.99
N LEU A 184 4.27 18.84 -20.97
CA LEU A 184 3.06 18.99 -21.78
C LEU A 184 3.01 18.04 -22.99
N SER A 185 4.17 17.58 -23.45
CA SER A 185 4.29 16.63 -24.57
C SER A 185 4.90 15.33 -24.07
N LYS A 186 4.14 14.25 -24.18
CA LYS A 186 4.48 12.94 -23.62
C LYS A 186 4.43 11.86 -24.69
N LYS A 187 5.60 11.28 -25.00
CA LYS A 187 5.75 10.21 -25.99
C LYS A 187 5.25 8.84 -25.49
N ASP A 188 5.08 8.70 -24.18
CA ASP A 188 4.62 7.49 -23.50
C ASP A 188 3.08 7.37 -23.46
N GLY A 189 2.35 8.33 -24.05
CA GLY A 189 0.89 8.36 -24.07
C GLY A 189 0.25 8.75 -22.73
N MET A 190 1.04 9.05 -21.69
CA MET A 190 0.50 9.47 -20.39
C MET A 190 -0.04 10.91 -20.44
N PRO A 191 -1.03 11.25 -19.60
CA PRO A 191 -1.55 12.61 -19.50
C PRO A 191 -0.45 13.65 -19.24
N SER A 192 -0.55 14.79 -19.94
CA SER A 192 0.31 15.96 -19.76
C SER A 192 0.31 16.43 -18.30
N GLY A 193 1.49 16.83 -17.83
CA GLY A 193 1.69 17.35 -16.47
C GLY A 193 1.57 16.34 -15.32
N LYS A 194 1.13 15.10 -15.59
CA LYS A 194 1.05 14.03 -14.58
C LYS A 194 2.30 13.13 -14.63
N ARG A 195 2.49 12.28 -13.63
CA ARG A 195 3.53 11.23 -13.59
C ARG A 195 3.06 10.07 -12.71
N VAL A 196 3.68 8.90 -12.86
CA VAL A 196 3.58 7.87 -11.82
C VAL A 196 4.21 8.39 -10.52
N PRO A 197 3.74 7.93 -9.35
CA PRO A 197 4.34 8.30 -8.08
C PRO A 197 5.82 7.90 -8.03
N MET A 198 6.64 8.70 -7.35
CA MET A 198 8.02 8.29 -7.05
C MET A 198 8.00 7.11 -6.07
N ASP A 199 9.12 6.42 -5.90
CA ASP A 199 9.25 5.25 -5.04
C ASP A 199 9.39 5.60 -3.54
N VAL A 200 9.46 6.87 -3.17
CA VAL A 200 9.40 7.32 -1.77
C VAL A 200 8.04 7.97 -1.48
N TRP A 201 7.23 7.34 -0.63
CA TRP A 201 5.84 7.71 -0.37
C TRP A 201 5.68 8.42 0.96
N TYR A 202 5.16 9.65 0.90
CA TYR A 202 4.85 10.52 2.03
C TYR A 202 3.80 11.56 1.61
N GLY A 203 3.26 12.28 2.59
CA GLY A 203 2.29 13.33 2.34
C GLY A 203 1.07 13.20 3.25
N GLN A 204 -0.01 13.86 2.87
CA GLN A 204 -1.27 13.81 3.60
C GLN A 204 -1.85 12.38 3.57
N TYR A 205 -2.26 11.87 4.73
CA TYR A 205 -2.78 10.51 4.95
C TYR A 205 -1.79 9.36 4.76
N TRP A 206 -0.56 9.61 4.31
CA TRP A 206 0.47 8.58 4.17
C TRP A 206 1.13 8.19 5.49
N GLY A 207 1.11 9.05 6.51
CA GLY A 207 1.76 8.74 7.79
C GLY A 207 1.10 7.57 8.54
N ARG A 208 1.81 7.04 9.54
CA ARG A 208 1.22 6.10 10.51
C ARG A 208 -0.11 6.63 11.08
N ILE A 209 -1.07 5.74 11.31
CA ILE A 209 -2.43 6.12 11.74
C ILE A 209 -2.43 6.50 13.23
N GLN A 210 -2.60 7.79 13.52
CA GLN A 210 -2.67 8.31 14.90
C GLN A 210 -4.00 7.98 15.60
N GLY A 211 -4.03 8.05 16.93
CA GLY A 211 -5.22 7.71 17.73
C GLY A 211 -6.46 8.57 17.45
N ASN A 212 -6.31 9.82 17.00
CA ASN A 212 -7.40 10.71 16.62
C ASN A 212 -7.75 10.67 15.12
N ASN A 213 -7.09 9.81 14.34
CA ASN A 213 -7.40 9.65 12.93
C ASN A 213 -8.72 8.90 12.76
N LYS A 214 -9.65 9.43 11.95
CA LYS A 214 -10.96 8.81 11.69
C LYS A 214 -10.87 7.40 11.11
N GLU A 215 -9.76 7.08 10.45
CA GLU A 215 -9.50 5.76 9.90
C GLU A 215 -9.10 4.72 10.96
N ARG A 216 -8.61 5.17 12.12
CA ARG A 216 -8.08 4.31 13.18
C ARG A 216 -9.16 3.33 13.64
N ARG A 217 -8.88 2.04 13.53
CA ARG A 217 -9.64 1.01 14.24
C ARG A 217 -9.22 1.01 15.72
N PRO A 218 -10.15 1.17 16.67
CA PRO A 218 -9.81 1.09 18.10
C PRO A 218 -9.18 -0.26 18.46
N GLY A 219 -8.24 -0.29 19.41
CA GLY A 219 -7.63 -1.54 19.89
C GLY A 219 -6.78 -2.28 18.85
N HIS A 220 -6.17 -1.58 17.89
CA HIS A 220 -5.13 -2.12 17.02
C HIS A 220 -4.04 -1.08 16.78
N ASP A 221 -2.78 -1.46 17.00
CA ASP A 221 -1.71 -0.48 17.10
C ASP A 221 -1.07 -0.12 15.76
N ASN A 222 -0.88 -1.13 14.90
CA ASN A 222 -0.10 -1.01 13.68
C ASN A 222 -1.00 -1.08 12.44
N GLN A 223 -2.05 -0.26 12.39
CA GLN A 223 -2.89 -0.17 11.20
C GLN A 223 -2.17 0.57 10.05
N LEU A 224 -2.18 -0.03 8.86
CA LEU A 224 -1.73 0.60 7.62
C LEU A 224 -2.75 1.61 7.09
N PRO A 225 -2.31 2.72 6.47
CA PRO A 225 -3.20 3.69 5.84
C PRO A 225 -3.94 3.15 4.61
N GLU A 226 -5.21 3.50 4.47
CA GLU A 226 -6.04 3.16 3.32
C GLU A 226 -5.43 3.64 1.99
N VAL A 227 -4.87 4.86 1.97
CA VAL A 227 -4.24 5.44 0.75
C VAL A 227 -3.02 4.64 0.28
N TYR A 228 -2.31 4.00 1.21
CA TYR A 228 -1.17 3.16 0.91
C TYR A 228 -1.59 1.90 0.15
N LEU A 229 -2.58 1.18 0.70
CA LEU A 229 -3.11 -0.03 0.06
C LEU A 229 -3.88 0.28 -1.23
N ALA A 230 -4.56 1.44 -1.30
CA ALA A 230 -5.23 1.87 -2.53
C ALA A 230 -4.24 2.00 -3.68
N ARG A 231 -3.08 2.64 -3.47
CA ARG A 231 -2.03 2.76 -4.50
C ARG A 231 -1.52 1.39 -4.96
N VAL A 232 -1.24 0.47 -4.03
CA VAL A 232 -0.76 -0.87 -4.37
C VAL A 232 -1.81 -1.65 -5.18
N ILE A 233 -3.05 -1.74 -4.68
CA ILE A 233 -4.11 -2.54 -5.32
C ILE A 233 -4.53 -1.93 -6.67
N LEU A 234 -4.60 -0.59 -6.78
CA LEU A 234 -4.92 0.09 -8.03
C LEU A 234 -3.83 -0.03 -9.09
N SER A 235 -2.56 -0.15 -8.71
CA SER A 235 -1.48 -0.27 -9.69
C SER A 235 -1.22 -1.72 -10.11
N CYS A 236 -1.55 -2.72 -9.27
CA CYS A 236 -1.07 -4.09 -9.46
C CYS A 236 -2.17 -5.17 -9.55
N SER A 237 -3.46 -4.82 -9.66
CA SER A 237 -4.58 -5.79 -9.79
C SER A 237 -5.78 -5.19 -10.50
N ASN A 238 -6.62 -5.97 -11.18
CA ASN A 238 -7.91 -5.65 -11.81
C ASN A 238 -9.15 -5.92 -10.93
N PRO A 239 -10.30 -5.26 -11.19
CA PRO A 239 -11.56 -5.74 -10.63
C PRO A 239 -11.75 -7.24 -10.93
N GLY A 240 -12.19 -8.01 -9.94
CA GLY A 240 -12.33 -9.46 -10.01
C GLY A 240 -11.06 -10.27 -9.65
N ASP A 241 -9.87 -9.65 -9.72
CA ASP A 241 -8.62 -10.29 -9.32
C ASP A 241 -8.63 -10.71 -7.85
N LEU A 242 -7.82 -11.72 -7.53
CA LEU A 242 -7.65 -12.24 -6.18
C LEU A 242 -6.47 -11.59 -5.47
N VAL A 243 -6.76 -10.89 -4.37
CA VAL A 243 -5.78 -10.32 -3.45
C VAL A 243 -5.62 -11.22 -2.23
N LEU A 244 -4.37 -11.51 -1.85
CA LEU A 244 -4.03 -12.29 -0.66
C LEU A 244 -3.27 -11.42 0.35
N ASP A 245 -3.68 -11.50 1.62
CA ASP A 245 -2.95 -10.96 2.76
C ASP A 245 -2.68 -12.05 3.81
N PRO A 246 -1.43 -12.51 3.97
CA PRO A 246 -1.09 -13.52 4.97
C PRO A 246 -1.07 -12.99 6.41
N PHE A 247 -1.13 -11.67 6.62
CA PHE A 247 -1.02 -10.99 7.90
C PHE A 247 -2.07 -9.88 8.01
N LEU A 248 -3.34 -10.26 8.03
CA LEU A 248 -4.49 -9.36 7.86
C LEU A 248 -4.50 -8.17 8.83
N GLY A 249 -4.13 -8.36 10.10
CA GLY A 249 -3.99 -7.30 11.08
C GLY A 249 -5.27 -6.47 11.24
N SER A 250 -5.23 -5.19 10.84
CA SER A 250 -6.39 -4.30 10.88
C SER A 250 -7.41 -4.49 9.76
N GLY A 251 -7.12 -5.36 8.80
CA GLY A 251 -7.95 -5.64 7.64
C GLY A 251 -7.84 -4.60 6.51
N THR A 252 -6.83 -3.72 6.51
CA THR A 252 -6.75 -2.62 5.52
C THR A 252 -6.68 -3.14 4.08
N THR A 253 -5.92 -4.20 3.82
CA THR A 253 -5.85 -4.83 2.49
C THR A 253 -7.23 -5.31 2.04
N GLY A 254 -7.96 -6.02 2.90
CA GLY A 254 -9.31 -6.51 2.62
C GLY A 254 -10.33 -5.41 2.42
N VAL A 255 -10.28 -4.33 3.23
CA VAL A 255 -11.14 -3.15 3.12
C VAL A 255 -11.03 -2.54 1.73
N ILE A 256 -9.79 -2.31 1.28
CA ILE A 256 -9.53 -1.67 0.00
C ILE A 256 -9.77 -2.62 -1.17
N ALA A 257 -9.37 -3.89 -1.06
CA ALA A 257 -9.62 -4.89 -2.09
C ALA A 257 -11.12 -5.00 -2.38
N ARG A 258 -11.95 -5.15 -1.34
CA ARG A 258 -13.40 -5.23 -1.48
C ARG A 258 -14.00 -3.95 -2.05
N ALA A 259 -13.60 -2.78 -1.54
CA ALA A 259 -14.12 -1.50 -2.03
C ALA A 259 -13.81 -1.28 -3.52
N LEU A 260 -12.67 -1.79 -3.99
CA LEU A 260 -12.28 -1.76 -5.40
C LEU A 260 -12.84 -2.94 -6.21
N GLY A 261 -13.65 -3.83 -5.63
CA GLY A 261 -14.25 -4.96 -6.35
C GLY A 261 -13.27 -6.10 -6.67
N ARG A 262 -12.28 -6.36 -5.81
CA ARG A 262 -11.39 -7.53 -5.87
C ARG A 262 -11.92 -8.63 -4.96
N ARG A 263 -11.61 -9.88 -5.30
CA ARG A 263 -11.75 -11.00 -4.38
C ARG A 263 -10.60 -10.97 -3.36
N PHE A 264 -10.83 -11.51 -2.18
CA PHE A 264 -9.89 -11.38 -1.07
C PHE A 264 -9.75 -12.68 -0.25
N ILE A 265 -8.51 -13.01 0.09
CA ILE A 265 -8.16 -14.02 1.09
C ILE A 265 -7.30 -13.35 2.17
N GLY A 266 -7.67 -13.52 3.43
CA GLY A 266 -6.89 -13.05 4.58
C GLY A 266 -6.59 -14.16 5.57
N CYS A 267 -5.41 -14.12 6.19
CA CYS A 267 -5.09 -14.93 7.38
C CYS A 267 -4.84 -14.01 8.57
N GLU A 268 -5.41 -14.36 9.72
CA GLU A 268 -5.19 -13.63 10.97
C GLU A 268 -5.04 -14.61 12.13
N TYR A 269 -4.03 -14.42 12.97
CA TYR A 269 -3.76 -15.38 14.03
C TYR A 269 -4.81 -15.30 15.17
N SER A 270 -5.22 -14.09 15.54
CA SER A 270 -6.18 -13.88 16.63
C SER A 270 -7.63 -13.91 16.12
N LYS A 271 -8.45 -14.82 16.67
CA LYS A 271 -9.88 -14.93 16.32
C LYS A 271 -10.65 -13.61 16.54
N ASP A 272 -10.39 -12.91 17.64
CA ASP A 272 -11.04 -11.63 17.94
C ASP A 272 -10.62 -10.57 16.90
N ASN A 273 -9.32 -10.47 16.65
CA ASN A 273 -8.77 -9.53 15.68
C ASN A 273 -9.32 -9.77 14.27
N ALA A 274 -9.43 -11.04 13.88
CA ALA A 274 -9.99 -11.48 12.60
C ALA A 274 -11.44 -11.01 12.42
N GLY A 275 -12.30 -11.22 13.45
CA GLY A 275 -13.68 -10.76 13.41
C GLY A 275 -13.78 -9.24 13.28
N ARG A 276 -12.98 -8.50 14.06
CA ARG A 276 -12.96 -7.02 14.01
C ARG A 276 -12.38 -6.48 12.71
N ALA A 277 -11.43 -7.18 12.10
CA ALA A 277 -10.91 -6.86 10.76
C ALA A 277 -11.99 -7.08 9.71
N PHE A 278 -12.69 -8.21 9.78
CA PHE A 278 -13.77 -8.56 8.87
C PHE A 278 -14.94 -7.57 8.96
N ASP A 279 -15.36 -7.18 10.15
CA ASP A 279 -16.37 -6.12 10.35
C ASP A 279 -15.97 -4.79 9.69
N ARG A 280 -14.70 -4.43 9.78
CA ARG A 280 -14.17 -3.23 9.11
C ARG A 280 -14.20 -3.39 7.59
N MET A 281 -13.84 -4.56 7.06
CA MET A 281 -13.92 -4.87 5.63
C MET A 281 -15.35 -4.70 5.10
N LEU A 282 -16.36 -5.11 5.88
CA LEU A 282 -17.77 -4.94 5.52
C LEU A 282 -18.20 -3.46 5.52
N LYS A 283 -17.74 -2.67 6.50
CA LYS A 283 -18.00 -1.22 6.58
C LYS A 283 -17.38 -0.44 5.43
N GLY A 284 -16.22 -0.87 4.96
CA GLY A 284 -15.49 -0.20 3.88
C GLY A 284 -14.57 0.94 4.35
N PRO A 285 -13.86 1.58 3.42
CA PRO A 285 -12.88 2.61 3.73
C PRO A 285 -13.54 3.94 4.11
N ILE A 286 -12.82 4.77 4.87
CA ILE A 286 -13.27 6.13 5.21
C ILE A 286 -13.20 7.07 4.01
N ARG A 287 -12.28 6.80 3.07
CA ARG A 287 -12.09 7.60 1.85
C ARG A 287 -12.39 6.75 0.61
N PRO A 288 -12.96 7.35 -0.45
CA PRO A 288 -13.06 6.67 -1.74
C PRO A 288 -11.67 6.26 -2.23
N PRO A 289 -11.39 4.96 -2.41
CA PRO A 289 -10.04 4.47 -2.72
C PRO A 289 -9.56 4.85 -4.12
N GLU A 290 -10.47 5.20 -5.04
CA GLU A 290 -10.14 5.65 -6.40
C GLU A 290 -9.65 7.08 -6.46
N VAL A 291 -9.90 7.88 -5.42
CA VAL A 291 -9.48 9.28 -5.36
C VAL A 291 -8.04 9.33 -4.82
N PRO A 292 -7.05 9.74 -5.63
CA PRO A 292 -5.68 9.82 -5.17
C PRO A 292 -5.57 10.85 -4.03
N PRO A 293 -4.74 10.61 -3.02
CA PRO A 293 -4.45 11.64 -2.02
C PRO A 293 -3.75 12.83 -2.70
N PRO A 294 -3.74 14.00 -2.06
CA PRO A 294 -2.99 15.15 -2.57
C PRO A 294 -1.54 14.78 -2.90
N PRO A 295 -0.97 15.36 -3.99
CA PRO A 295 0.38 15.04 -4.43
C PRO A 295 1.39 15.22 -3.30
N SER A 296 2.44 14.40 -3.28
CA SER A 296 3.53 14.50 -2.30
C SER A 296 4.48 15.68 -2.56
N GLY A 297 4.04 16.73 -3.27
CA GLY A 297 4.89 17.83 -3.69
C GLY A 297 5.67 18.43 -2.51
N ILE A 298 6.98 18.56 -2.68
CA ILE A 298 7.88 19.01 -1.60
C ILE A 298 7.74 20.51 -1.36
N HIS A 299 7.28 21.25 -2.38
CA HIS A 299 7.33 22.70 -2.42
C HIS A 299 6.00 23.30 -2.85
N SER A 300 5.64 24.44 -2.25
CA SER A 300 4.64 25.34 -2.81
C SER A 300 5.04 25.74 -4.24
N PRO A 301 4.07 25.95 -5.15
CA PRO A 301 4.36 26.42 -6.51
C PRO A 301 5.24 27.67 -6.50
N ARG A 302 6.26 27.73 -7.37
CA ARG A 302 7.04 28.96 -7.56
C ARG A 302 6.21 30.00 -8.33
N SER A 303 6.54 31.28 -8.17
CA SER A 303 5.95 32.32 -9.03
C SER A 303 6.30 32.04 -10.49
N ALA A 304 5.28 31.73 -11.29
CA ALA A 304 5.40 31.60 -12.73
C ALA A 304 5.17 32.96 -13.41
N SER A 305 5.81 33.17 -14.56
CA SER A 305 5.40 34.25 -15.45
C SER A 305 3.98 33.97 -15.97
N GLN A 306 3.21 35.03 -16.26
CA GLN A 306 1.87 34.91 -16.82
C GLN A 306 1.85 34.03 -18.08
N HIS A 307 2.90 34.14 -18.90
CA HIS A 307 3.06 33.35 -20.11
C HIS A 307 3.31 31.85 -19.84
N ALA A 308 3.97 31.50 -18.72
CA ALA A 308 4.06 30.11 -18.27
C ALA A 308 2.72 29.61 -17.73
N MET A 309 2.03 30.39 -16.89
CA MET A 309 0.70 30.03 -16.38
C MET A 309 -0.30 29.76 -17.51
N ASN A 310 -0.34 30.64 -18.53
CA ASN A 310 -1.24 30.49 -19.68
C ASN A 310 -0.96 29.20 -20.49
N ARG A 311 0.29 28.70 -20.50
CA ARG A 311 0.64 27.44 -21.19
C ARG A 311 0.13 26.19 -20.46
N PHE A 312 -0.08 26.27 -19.15
CA PHE A 312 -0.59 25.18 -18.32
C PHE A 312 -2.09 25.29 -18.04
N ALA A 313 -2.73 26.42 -18.35
CA ALA A 313 -4.16 26.65 -18.17
C ALA A 313 -5.07 25.69 -18.95
N SER A 314 -4.55 25.05 -20.01
CA SER A 314 -5.27 24.03 -20.79
C SER A 314 -5.14 22.60 -20.26
N VAL A 315 -4.45 22.39 -19.12
CA VAL A 315 -4.30 21.06 -18.50
C VAL A 315 -5.11 21.02 -17.19
N PRO A 316 -6.34 20.44 -17.19
CA PRO A 316 -7.36 20.72 -16.17
C PRO A 316 -7.04 20.34 -14.72
N ASP A 317 -5.95 19.62 -14.44
CA ASP A 317 -5.65 19.07 -13.10
C ASP A 317 -4.22 19.37 -12.60
N VAL A 318 -3.45 20.22 -13.30
CA VAL A 318 -2.02 20.44 -12.97
C VAL A 318 -1.84 21.59 -11.99
N ILE A 319 -2.73 22.57 -12.01
CA ILE A 319 -2.69 23.68 -11.06
C ILE A 319 -3.73 23.34 -9.99
N ALA A 320 -3.26 22.91 -8.82
CA ALA A 320 -4.13 22.85 -7.65
C ALA A 320 -4.67 24.27 -7.44
N ASP A 321 -5.98 24.44 -7.61
CA ASP A 321 -6.67 25.69 -7.35
C ASP A 321 -6.69 25.91 -5.82
N GLU A 322 -5.56 26.37 -5.25
CA GLU A 322 -5.54 26.97 -3.92
C GLU A 322 -6.11 28.40 -4.01
N ALA A 323 -7.36 28.52 -4.44
CA ALA A 323 -8.17 29.67 -4.06
C ALA A 323 -8.61 29.48 -2.60
N ALA A 324 -7.67 29.63 -1.67
CA ALA A 324 -8.04 29.92 -0.29
C ALA A 324 -8.89 31.21 -0.31
N PRO A 325 -10.13 31.23 0.22
CA PRO A 325 -10.85 32.47 0.35
C PRO A 325 -10.00 33.38 1.23
N SER A 326 -9.49 34.46 0.63
CA SER A 326 -8.76 35.48 1.37
C SER A 326 -9.65 35.90 2.52
N ARG A 327 -9.23 35.62 3.76
CA ARG A 327 -9.84 36.23 4.93
C ARG A 327 -9.53 37.71 4.80
N ALA A 328 -10.48 38.46 4.24
CA ALA A 328 -10.49 39.90 4.32
C ALA A 328 -10.35 40.27 5.80
N ARG A 329 -9.16 40.75 6.18
CA ARG A 329 -8.99 41.40 7.49
C ARG A 329 -9.91 42.63 7.45
N PRO A 330 -10.88 42.77 8.36
CA PRO A 330 -11.61 44.02 8.45
C PRO A 330 -10.61 45.13 8.77
N LYS A 331 -10.59 46.17 7.93
CA LYS A 331 -9.84 47.40 8.19
C LYS A 331 -10.34 47.96 9.52
N MET A 332 -9.51 47.91 10.56
CA MET A 332 -9.76 48.69 11.78
C MET A 332 -9.62 50.17 11.43
N THR A 333 -10.75 50.87 11.39
CA THR A 333 -10.79 52.32 11.34
C THR A 333 -10.22 52.87 12.66
N PRO A 334 -9.25 53.79 12.65
CA PRO A 334 -8.76 54.38 13.89
C PRO A 334 -9.85 55.27 14.49
N VAL A 335 -10.27 54.95 15.71
CA VAL A 335 -11.15 55.80 16.52
C VAL A 335 -10.38 57.08 16.86
N ARG A 336 -10.83 58.21 16.30
CA ARG A 336 -10.41 59.55 16.73
C ARG A 336 -10.77 59.70 18.21
N ARG A 337 -9.77 59.80 19.09
CA ARG A 337 -9.97 60.30 20.45
C ARG A 337 -10.35 61.78 20.36
N SER A 338 -11.60 62.09 20.65
CA SER A 338 -12.05 63.46 20.93
C SER A 338 -11.37 63.95 22.21
N ARG A 339 -10.62 65.05 22.10
CA ARG A 339 -10.24 65.86 23.26
C ARG A 339 -11.50 66.55 23.77
N SER A 340 -11.93 66.23 24.98
CA SER A 340 -12.79 67.11 25.78
C SER A 340 -11.93 67.71 26.90
N ARG A 341 -12.00 69.03 26.92
CA ARG A 341 -11.51 70.06 27.86
C ARG A 341 -11.03 69.61 29.23
#